data_AF-A0A6P2E005-F1
#
_entry.id   AF-A0A6P2E005-F1
#
_cell.length_a   1.000
_cell.length_b   1.000
_cell.length_c   1.000
_cell.angle_alpha   90.00
_cell.angle_beta   90.00
_cell.angle_gamma   90.00
#
_symmetry.space_group_name_H-M   'P 1'
#
loop_
_entity.id
_entity.type
_entity.pdbx_description
1 polymer ?
#
loop_
_entity_poly.entity_id
_entity_poly.type
_entity_poly.pdbx_seq_one_letter_code
_entity_poly.pdbx_strand_id
1 'polypeptide(L)'
;MNLNAQELQAVEHAKAELVNESATFFAPVSSDVLDELLGQYQARKRSIEQLAEALLGEEFRTAMSYFLEASEIRGGHYLSLSSLANVDAALAVLDASYWSKALALTDVLDCMPQSRRDEWNKAIADRKTVPFTEDAVRPTIADLLASRHKYFCERVDGIFRGLSGTHATNEPQGFSKRMILNYVLSDGYPNHSRAGLINDLRSVIATFMGRPGLKHYETGNLLRRLAEGREWGEWHDVDGGAVRIRIYRGFGTAHLEINPEVAYRLNNVLASLYPMAIPAKFRSRPKRCSVLIGRKTSTCSRAPASAAWLACCLSTGPRASRSRAWGAMFCARAAPRAQGGLYRMGGRSARSR
;
A
#
# COMPACT_ATOMS: atom_id res chain seq x y z
N MET A 1 -47.34 -10.17 3.94
CA MET A 1 -46.34 -10.62 2.94
C MET A 1 -45.67 -9.46 2.16
N ASN A 2 -45.92 -8.18 2.46
CA ASN A 2 -45.35 -7.03 1.71
C ASN A 2 -44.08 -6.39 2.29
N LEU A 3 -43.63 -6.79 3.49
CA LEU A 3 -42.45 -6.20 4.13
C LEU A 3 -41.15 -6.52 3.37
N ASN A 4 -41.00 -7.74 2.84
CA ASN A 4 -39.78 -8.14 2.12
C ASN A 4 -39.57 -7.38 0.81
N ALA A 5 -40.63 -7.01 0.09
CA ALA A 5 -40.52 -6.31 -1.19
C ALA A 5 -40.06 -4.86 -1.02
N GLN A 6 -40.54 -4.18 0.02
CA GLN A 6 -40.11 -2.82 0.36
C GLN A 6 -38.67 -2.80 0.89
N GLU A 7 -38.27 -3.80 1.67
CA GLU A 7 -36.87 -3.94 2.10
C GLU A 7 -35.92 -4.23 0.94
N LEU A 8 -36.33 -5.06 -0.03
CA LEU A 8 -35.55 -5.32 -1.25
C LEU A 8 -35.40 -4.07 -2.13
N GLN A 9 -36.48 -3.31 -2.34
CA GLN A 9 -36.41 -2.05 -3.09
C GLN A 9 -35.55 -0.99 -2.38
N ALA A 10 -35.61 -0.91 -1.05
CA ALA A 10 -34.74 -0.03 -0.27
C ALA A 10 -33.27 -0.45 -0.36
N VAL A 11 -32.98 -1.76 -0.42
CA VAL A 11 -31.62 -2.29 -0.65
C VAL A 11 -31.14 -1.95 -2.06
N GLU A 12 -31.97 -2.13 -3.10
CA GLU A 12 -31.61 -1.78 -4.47
C GLU A 12 -31.35 -0.28 -4.64
N HIS A 13 -32.19 0.56 -4.03
CA HIS A 13 -32.00 2.01 -4.05
C HIS A 13 -30.73 2.42 -3.28
N ALA A 14 -30.49 1.87 -2.09
CA ALA A 14 -29.27 2.12 -1.32
C ALA A 14 -28.01 1.62 -2.05
N LYS A 15 -28.11 0.48 -2.74
CA LYS A 15 -27.05 -0.05 -3.59
C LYS A 15 -26.79 0.89 -4.78
N ALA A 16 -27.83 1.41 -5.41
CA ALA A 16 -27.69 2.39 -6.51
C ALA A 16 -27.06 3.71 -6.02
N GLU A 17 -27.47 4.21 -4.86
CA GLU A 17 -26.95 5.45 -4.27
C GLU A 17 -25.47 5.29 -3.83
N LEU A 18 -25.10 4.15 -3.24
CA LEU A 18 -23.70 3.81 -2.92
C LEU A 18 -22.85 3.57 -4.18
N VAL A 19 -23.41 2.93 -5.20
CA VAL A 19 -22.73 2.78 -6.50
C VAL A 19 -22.48 4.15 -7.12
N ASN A 20 -23.42 5.10 -6.98
CA ASN A 20 -23.24 6.47 -7.47
C ASN A 20 -22.21 7.26 -6.64
N GLU A 21 -22.26 7.17 -5.30
CA GLU A 21 -21.25 7.80 -4.42
C GLU A 21 -19.84 7.20 -4.64
N SER A 22 -19.74 5.88 -4.83
CA SER A 22 -18.48 5.22 -5.13
C SER A 22 -17.99 5.53 -6.55
N ALA A 23 -18.88 5.63 -7.54
CA ALA A 23 -18.54 6.07 -8.90
C ALA A 23 -18.00 7.50 -8.93
N THR A 24 -18.49 8.40 -8.05
CA THR A 24 -17.92 9.75 -7.89
C THR A 24 -16.54 9.78 -7.24
N PHE A 25 -16.08 8.67 -6.64
CA PHE A 25 -14.79 8.59 -5.96
C PHE A 25 -13.64 8.18 -6.87
N PHE A 26 -13.91 7.39 -7.91
CA PHE A 26 -12.88 6.76 -8.72
C PHE A 26 -12.58 7.57 -9.99
N ALA A 27 -11.30 7.91 -10.21
CA ALA A 27 -10.90 8.62 -11.42
C ALA A 27 -10.91 7.69 -12.64
N PRO A 28 -11.35 8.14 -13.82
CA PRO A 28 -11.14 7.40 -15.06
C PRO A 28 -9.65 7.41 -15.41
N VAL A 29 -9.13 6.26 -15.85
CA VAL A 29 -7.77 6.18 -16.41
C VAL A 29 -7.82 6.80 -17.80
N SER A 30 -6.96 7.78 -18.08
CA SER A 30 -6.86 8.35 -19.43
C SER A 30 -6.35 7.28 -20.41
N SER A 31 -7.10 7.05 -21.50
CA SER A 31 -6.70 6.10 -22.55
C SER A 31 -5.30 6.41 -23.08
N ASP A 32 -4.96 7.70 -23.19
CA ASP A 32 -3.69 8.20 -23.71
C ASP A 32 -2.48 7.69 -22.90
N VAL A 33 -2.67 7.48 -21.59
CA VAL A 33 -1.60 7.04 -20.68
C VAL A 33 -1.27 5.55 -20.87
N LEU A 34 -2.27 4.72 -21.17
CA LEU A 34 -2.04 3.31 -21.49
C LEU A 34 -1.36 3.15 -22.85
N ASP A 35 -1.71 3.99 -23.82
CA ASP A 35 -1.11 4.00 -25.15
C ASP A 35 0.38 4.37 -25.08
N GLU A 36 0.71 5.39 -24.28
CA GLU A 36 2.11 5.73 -24.00
C GLU A 36 2.86 4.56 -23.37
N LEU A 37 2.26 3.89 -22.39
CA LEU A 37 2.89 2.77 -21.69
C LEU A 37 3.15 1.58 -22.62
N LEU A 38 2.20 1.26 -23.50
CA LEU A 38 2.35 0.23 -24.53
C LEU A 38 3.45 0.61 -25.53
N GLY A 39 3.52 1.87 -25.95
CA GLY A 39 4.58 2.38 -26.82
C GLY A 39 5.97 2.24 -26.19
N GLN A 40 6.11 2.62 -24.91
CA GLN A 40 7.35 2.45 -24.16
C GLN A 40 7.73 0.97 -24.02
N TYR A 41 6.76 0.08 -23.76
CA TYR A 41 6.99 -1.36 -23.67
C TYR A 41 7.59 -1.90 -24.97
N GLN A 42 6.97 -1.58 -26.12
CA GLN A 42 7.43 -2.05 -27.42
C GLN A 42 8.83 -1.54 -27.76
N ALA A 43 9.13 -0.28 -27.42
CA ALA A 43 10.47 0.27 -27.61
C ALA A 43 11.52 -0.48 -26.77
N ARG A 44 11.21 -0.76 -25.49
CA ARG A 44 12.10 -1.51 -24.60
C ARG A 44 12.29 -2.96 -25.03
N LYS A 45 11.22 -3.62 -25.48
CA LYS A 45 11.28 -4.96 -26.05
C LYS A 45 12.25 -5.03 -27.23
N ARG A 46 12.14 -4.11 -28.20
CA ARG A 46 13.07 -4.02 -29.34
C ARG A 46 14.51 -3.80 -28.87
N SER A 47 14.74 -2.95 -27.87
CA SER A 47 16.10 -2.74 -27.34
C SER A 47 16.68 -4.00 -26.69
N ILE A 48 15.87 -4.81 -26.01
CA ILE A 48 16.31 -6.09 -25.43
C ILE A 48 16.69 -7.07 -26.54
N GLU A 49 15.86 -7.20 -27.58
CA GLU A 49 16.11 -8.08 -28.72
C GLU A 49 17.38 -7.67 -29.48
N GLN A 50 17.56 -6.38 -29.77
CA GLN A 50 18.76 -5.83 -30.40
C GLN A 50 20.03 -6.05 -29.56
N LEU A 51 19.92 -5.88 -28.24
CA LEU A 51 21.05 -6.11 -27.34
C LEU A 51 21.43 -7.59 -27.30
N ALA A 52 20.45 -8.49 -27.25
CA ALA A 52 20.70 -9.92 -27.25
C ALA A 52 21.40 -10.37 -28.54
N GLU A 53 20.96 -9.87 -29.69
CA GLU A 53 21.61 -10.13 -30.98
C GLU A 53 23.04 -9.60 -31.02
N ALA A 54 23.26 -8.36 -30.55
CA ALA A 54 24.60 -7.77 -30.49
C ALA A 54 25.55 -8.56 -29.56
N LEU A 55 25.06 -9.05 -28.43
CA LEU A 55 25.83 -9.87 -27.49
C LEU A 55 26.22 -11.23 -28.07
N LEU A 56 25.40 -11.78 -28.97
CA LEU A 56 25.66 -13.06 -29.64
C LEU A 56 26.56 -12.94 -30.87
N GLY A 57 26.86 -11.72 -31.32
CA GLY A 57 27.81 -11.47 -32.42
C GLY A 57 29.22 -11.99 -32.10
N GLU A 58 29.86 -12.64 -33.08
CA GLU A 58 31.20 -13.27 -32.95
C GLU A 58 32.26 -12.35 -32.31
N GLU A 59 32.37 -11.12 -32.80
CA GLU A 59 33.36 -10.14 -32.31
C GLU A 59 33.04 -9.66 -30.88
N PHE A 60 31.77 -9.34 -30.61
CA PHE A 60 31.32 -8.87 -29.29
C PHE A 60 31.43 -9.97 -28.22
N ARG A 61 31.13 -11.22 -28.58
CA ARG A 61 31.23 -12.37 -27.69
C ARG A 61 32.65 -12.55 -27.17
N THR A 62 33.64 -12.43 -28.06
CA THR A 62 35.06 -12.58 -27.73
C THR A 62 35.56 -11.41 -26.87
N ALA A 63 35.16 -10.17 -27.19
CA ALA A 63 35.48 -9.03 -26.34
C ALA A 63 34.85 -9.14 -24.95
N MET A 64 33.57 -9.55 -24.88
CA MET A 64 32.82 -9.70 -23.63
C MET A 64 33.38 -10.82 -22.74
N SER A 65 33.89 -11.92 -23.31
CA SER A 65 34.50 -12.99 -22.50
C SER A 65 35.70 -12.50 -21.69
N TYR A 66 36.52 -11.58 -22.24
CA TYR A 66 37.62 -10.97 -21.48
C TYR A 66 37.11 -10.10 -20.31
N PHE A 67 35.99 -9.39 -20.49
CA PHE A 67 35.37 -8.62 -19.40
C PHE A 67 34.78 -9.53 -18.32
N LEU A 68 34.15 -10.64 -18.72
CA LEU A 68 33.61 -11.63 -17.78
C LEU A 68 34.73 -12.29 -16.97
N GLU A 69 35.81 -12.75 -17.61
CA GLU A 69 37.00 -13.33 -16.95
C GLU A 69 37.67 -12.31 -16.00
N ALA A 70 37.78 -11.05 -16.39
CA ALA A 70 38.29 -9.99 -15.52
C ALA A 70 37.37 -9.71 -14.31
N SER A 71 36.06 -9.96 -14.44
CA SER A 71 35.08 -9.78 -13.36
C SER A 71 35.07 -10.96 -12.38
N GLU A 72 35.38 -12.17 -12.85
CA GLU A 72 35.45 -13.40 -12.05
C GLU A 72 36.50 -13.35 -10.94
N ILE A 73 37.55 -12.53 -11.09
CA ILE A 73 38.60 -12.33 -10.09
C ILE A 73 38.04 -11.76 -8.75
N ARG A 74 36.82 -11.18 -8.74
CA ARG A 74 36.27 -10.48 -7.57
C ARG A 74 35.06 -11.12 -6.88
N GLY A 75 34.46 -12.19 -7.41
CA GLY A 75 33.29 -12.79 -6.76
C GLY A 75 32.83 -14.07 -7.44
N GLY A 76 32.76 -15.17 -6.67
CA GLY A 76 32.57 -16.55 -7.14
C GLY A 76 31.21 -16.91 -7.75
N HIS A 77 30.69 -16.09 -8.67
CA HIS A 77 29.53 -16.39 -9.50
C HIS A 77 29.93 -16.37 -10.98
N TYR A 78 29.71 -17.50 -11.65
CA TYR A 78 29.91 -17.66 -13.09
C TYR A 78 28.74 -17.00 -13.86
N LEU A 79 28.96 -15.79 -14.39
CA LEU A 79 28.04 -15.18 -15.34
C LEU A 79 28.28 -15.78 -16.72
N SER A 80 27.39 -16.65 -17.17
CA SER A 80 27.43 -17.19 -18.53
C SER A 80 26.83 -16.20 -19.53
N LEU A 81 27.52 -15.98 -20.65
CA LEU A 81 27.04 -15.12 -21.73
C LEU A 81 25.71 -15.62 -22.33
N SER A 82 25.52 -16.94 -22.39
CA SER A 82 24.26 -17.56 -22.80
C SER A 82 23.11 -17.27 -21.82
N SER A 83 23.42 -17.12 -20.52
CA SER A 83 22.45 -16.72 -19.50
C SER A 83 22.10 -15.23 -19.61
N LEU A 84 23.09 -14.39 -19.91
CA LEU A 84 22.90 -12.94 -20.12
C LEU A 84 22.06 -12.62 -21.37
N ALA A 85 22.21 -13.42 -22.43
CA ALA A 85 21.46 -13.27 -23.67
C ALA A 85 20.09 -13.97 -23.66
N ASN A 86 19.60 -14.45 -22.50
CA ASN A 86 18.30 -15.09 -22.40
C ASN A 86 17.17 -14.06 -22.57
N VAL A 87 16.66 -13.95 -23.80
CA VAL A 87 15.60 -13.02 -24.18
C VAL A 87 14.31 -13.31 -23.42
N ASP A 88 13.90 -14.57 -23.30
CA ASP A 88 12.63 -14.93 -22.63
C ASP A 88 12.62 -14.51 -21.15
N ALA A 89 13.73 -14.74 -20.44
CA ALA A 89 13.88 -14.31 -19.05
C ALA A 89 13.87 -12.78 -18.92
N ALA A 90 14.49 -12.07 -19.88
CA ALA A 90 14.47 -10.61 -19.92
C ALA A 90 13.08 -10.05 -20.23
N LEU A 91 12.34 -10.67 -21.15
CA LEU A 91 10.96 -10.31 -21.47
C LEU A 91 10.01 -10.55 -20.29
N ALA A 92 10.17 -11.65 -19.55
CA ALA A 92 9.38 -11.89 -18.34
C ALA A 92 9.61 -10.83 -17.26
N VAL A 93 10.85 -10.32 -17.12
CA VAL A 93 11.15 -9.17 -16.25
C VAL A 93 10.50 -7.89 -16.79
N LEU A 94 10.56 -7.68 -18.10
CA LEU A 94 9.94 -6.53 -18.75
C LEU A 94 8.42 -6.53 -18.52
N ASP A 95 7.75 -7.65 -18.79
CA ASP A 95 6.31 -7.84 -18.58
C ASP A 95 5.92 -7.53 -17.13
N ALA A 96 6.60 -8.15 -16.16
CA ALA A 96 6.33 -7.93 -14.74
C ALA A 96 6.50 -6.44 -14.34
N SER A 97 7.54 -5.78 -14.87
CA SER A 97 7.80 -4.36 -14.60
C SER A 97 6.72 -3.45 -15.18
N TYR A 98 6.19 -3.77 -16.36
CA TYR A 98 5.17 -2.98 -17.03
C TYR A 98 3.78 -3.24 -16.46
N TRP A 99 3.46 -4.45 -16.02
CA TRP A 99 2.27 -4.70 -15.20
C TRP A 99 2.28 -3.92 -13.89
N SER A 100 3.42 -3.88 -13.20
CA SER A 100 3.57 -3.07 -11.99
C SER A 100 3.31 -1.57 -12.25
N LYS A 101 3.89 -1.02 -13.34
CA LYS A 101 3.62 0.35 -13.77
C LYS A 101 2.16 0.58 -14.12
N ALA A 102 1.56 -0.30 -14.93
CA ALA A 102 0.19 -0.18 -15.37
C ALA A 102 -0.79 -0.15 -14.19
N LEU A 103 -0.61 -1.06 -13.23
CA LEU A 103 -1.43 -1.10 -12.02
C LEU A 103 -1.23 0.15 -11.15
N ALA A 104 0.00 0.65 -11.03
CA ALA A 104 0.31 1.86 -10.26
C ALA A 104 -0.25 3.15 -10.86
N LEU A 105 -0.53 3.18 -12.16
CA LEU A 105 -1.22 4.29 -12.82
C LEU A 105 -2.73 4.31 -12.50
N THR A 106 -3.25 3.22 -11.95
CA THR A 106 -4.65 3.09 -11.54
C THR A 106 -4.80 3.15 -10.03
N ASP A 107 -6.01 3.43 -9.57
CA ASP A 107 -6.42 3.35 -8.15
C ASP A 107 -6.88 1.93 -7.74
N VAL A 108 -6.75 0.94 -8.61
CA VAL A 108 -7.24 -0.42 -8.39
C VAL A 108 -6.55 -1.05 -7.18
N LEU A 109 -5.23 -0.91 -7.04
CA LEU A 109 -4.49 -1.50 -5.92
C LEU A 109 -4.93 -0.90 -4.58
N ASP A 110 -5.33 0.37 -4.57
CA ASP A 110 -5.79 1.03 -3.34
C ASP A 110 -7.14 0.50 -2.88
N CYS A 111 -8.02 0.09 -3.78
CA CYS A 111 -9.32 -0.51 -3.42
C CYS A 111 -9.28 -2.03 -3.21
N MET A 112 -8.24 -2.71 -3.70
CA MET A 112 -8.11 -4.17 -3.68
C MET A 112 -7.95 -4.75 -2.25
N PRO A 113 -8.62 -5.88 -1.92
CA PRO A 113 -8.38 -6.57 -0.66
C PRO A 113 -6.95 -7.14 -0.60
N GLN A 114 -6.42 -7.30 0.61
CA GLN A 114 -5.03 -7.72 0.85
C GLN A 114 -4.66 -9.02 0.12
N SER A 115 -5.53 -10.04 0.15
CA SER A 115 -5.24 -11.35 -0.47
C SER A 115 -4.99 -11.25 -1.97
N ARG A 116 -5.83 -10.52 -2.71
CA ARG A 116 -5.66 -10.33 -4.16
C ARG A 116 -4.44 -9.48 -4.49
N ARG A 117 -4.12 -8.49 -3.65
CA ARG A 117 -2.87 -7.73 -3.82
C ARG A 117 -1.65 -8.63 -3.66
N ASP A 118 -1.68 -9.55 -2.69
CA ASP A 118 -0.59 -10.50 -2.47
C ASP A 118 -0.43 -11.44 -3.68
N GLU A 119 -1.53 -11.87 -4.32
CA GLU A 119 -1.50 -12.63 -5.58
C GLU A 119 -0.80 -11.85 -6.70
N TRP A 120 -1.16 -10.58 -6.92
CA TRP A 120 -0.51 -9.72 -7.90
C TRP A 120 0.97 -9.47 -7.59
N ASN A 121 1.29 -9.14 -6.35
CA ASN A 121 2.66 -8.93 -5.90
C ASN A 121 3.51 -10.18 -6.12
N LYS A 122 2.95 -11.36 -5.82
CA LYS A 122 3.61 -12.64 -6.04
C LYS A 122 3.78 -12.94 -7.53
N ALA A 123 2.77 -12.73 -8.36
CA ALA A 123 2.86 -12.93 -9.81
C ALA A 123 3.95 -12.06 -10.44
N ILE A 124 4.04 -10.78 -10.01
CA ILE A 124 5.08 -9.84 -10.45
C ILE A 124 6.46 -10.27 -9.93
N ALA A 125 6.59 -10.63 -8.65
CA ALA A 125 7.86 -11.04 -8.05
C ALA A 125 8.41 -12.34 -8.68
N ASP A 126 7.53 -13.32 -8.91
CA ASP A 126 7.85 -14.61 -9.53
C ASP A 126 8.03 -14.50 -11.06
N ARG A 127 7.76 -13.33 -11.65
CA ARG A 127 7.78 -13.08 -13.12
C ARG A 127 6.84 -14.03 -13.87
N LYS A 128 5.73 -14.39 -13.25
CA LYS A 128 4.67 -15.26 -13.79
C LYS A 128 3.45 -14.43 -14.13
N THR A 129 3.68 -13.30 -14.80
CA THR A 129 2.61 -12.46 -15.34
C THR A 129 2.24 -12.94 -16.74
N VAL A 130 1.02 -12.63 -17.18
CA VAL A 130 0.66 -12.77 -18.59
C VAL A 130 1.52 -11.83 -19.45
N PRO A 131 1.80 -12.17 -20.71
CA PRO A 131 2.53 -11.28 -21.62
C PRO A 131 1.90 -9.89 -21.68
N PHE A 132 2.70 -8.83 -21.65
CA PHE A 132 2.21 -7.45 -21.66
C PHE A 132 1.87 -7.01 -23.10
N THR A 133 0.82 -7.61 -23.67
CA THR A 133 0.29 -7.27 -25.00
C THR A 133 -0.94 -6.38 -24.90
N GLU A 134 -1.24 -5.62 -25.94
CA GLU A 134 -2.41 -4.73 -25.95
C GLU A 134 -3.73 -5.51 -25.69
N ASP A 135 -3.87 -6.66 -26.34
CA ASP A 135 -5.02 -7.56 -26.21
C ASP A 135 -5.17 -8.16 -24.80
N ALA A 136 -4.10 -8.21 -24.00
CA ALA A 136 -4.16 -8.67 -22.61
C ALA A 136 -4.34 -7.49 -21.64
N VAL A 137 -3.62 -6.39 -21.87
CA VAL A 137 -3.54 -5.24 -20.96
C VAL A 137 -4.86 -4.49 -20.89
N ARG A 138 -5.44 -4.13 -22.04
CA ARG A 138 -6.68 -3.34 -22.06
C ARG A 138 -7.86 -4.05 -21.37
N PRO A 139 -8.22 -5.30 -21.72
CA PRO A 139 -9.35 -5.96 -21.07
C PRO A 139 -9.06 -6.22 -19.59
N THR A 140 -7.83 -6.64 -19.23
CA THR A 140 -7.50 -6.89 -17.81
C THR A 140 -7.64 -5.63 -16.97
N ILE A 141 -7.12 -4.49 -17.45
CA ILE A 141 -7.26 -3.22 -16.72
C ILE A 141 -8.72 -2.78 -16.68
N ALA A 142 -9.48 -2.90 -17.78
CA ALA A 142 -10.89 -2.57 -17.81
C ALA A 142 -11.70 -3.41 -16.79
N ASP A 143 -11.45 -4.72 -16.72
CA ASP A 143 -12.11 -5.64 -15.79
C ASP A 143 -11.77 -5.31 -14.33
N LEU A 144 -10.50 -4.99 -14.07
CA LEU A 144 -10.04 -4.54 -12.75
C LEU A 144 -10.73 -3.23 -12.34
N LEU A 145 -10.83 -2.27 -13.26
CA LEU A 145 -11.48 -0.98 -13.03
C LEU A 145 -13.00 -1.14 -12.83
N ALA A 146 -13.66 -2.03 -13.58
CA ALA A 146 -15.07 -2.34 -13.42
C ALA A 146 -15.36 -3.02 -12.07
N SER A 147 -14.41 -3.84 -11.59
CA SER A 147 -14.52 -4.57 -10.33
C SER A 147 -14.13 -3.75 -9.09
N ARG A 148 -13.72 -2.49 -9.22
CA ARG A 148 -13.27 -1.64 -8.09
C ARG A 148 -14.25 -1.58 -6.93
N HIS A 149 -15.55 -1.38 -7.22
CA HIS A 149 -16.58 -1.36 -6.17
C HIS A 149 -16.66 -2.71 -5.44
N LYS A 150 -16.60 -3.82 -6.17
CA LYS A 150 -16.60 -5.17 -5.57
C LYS A 150 -15.37 -5.38 -4.68
N TYR A 151 -14.19 -4.97 -5.14
CA TYR A 151 -12.96 -5.06 -4.35
C TYR A 151 -13.01 -4.23 -3.07
N PHE A 152 -13.54 -3.02 -3.16
CA PHE A 152 -13.77 -2.18 -2.00
C PHE A 152 -14.70 -2.86 -0.98
N CYS A 153 -15.78 -3.49 -1.44
CA CYS A 153 -16.68 -4.26 -0.58
C CYS A 153 -15.99 -5.48 0.04
N GLU A 154 -15.24 -6.27 -0.76
CA GLU A 154 -14.48 -7.43 -0.28
C GLU A 154 -13.43 -7.02 0.78
N ARG A 155 -12.82 -5.84 0.63
CA ARG A 155 -11.88 -5.29 1.61
C ARG A 155 -12.57 -4.95 2.93
N VAL A 156 -13.75 -4.32 2.87
CA VAL A 156 -14.57 -4.05 4.07
C VAL A 156 -15.02 -5.35 4.75
N ASP A 157 -15.41 -6.37 3.98
CA ASP A 157 -15.74 -7.71 4.50
C ASP A 157 -14.52 -8.37 5.16
N GLY A 158 -13.33 -8.27 4.55
CA GLY A 158 -12.07 -8.77 5.12
C GLY A 158 -11.73 -8.12 6.46
N ILE A 159 -11.95 -6.82 6.61
CA ILE A 159 -11.79 -6.11 7.88
C ILE A 159 -12.77 -6.67 8.92
N PHE A 160 -14.06 -6.83 8.55
CA PHE A 160 -15.10 -7.31 9.45
C PHE A 160 -14.80 -8.73 9.96
N ARG A 161 -14.47 -9.66 9.06
CA ARG A 161 -14.07 -11.03 9.40
C ARG A 161 -12.76 -11.09 10.20
N GLY A 162 -11.92 -10.08 10.03
CA GLY A 162 -10.67 -9.94 10.76
C GLY A 162 -10.86 -9.54 12.23
N LEU A 163 -12.02 -9.02 12.63
CA LEU A 163 -12.32 -8.64 14.01
C LEU A 163 -12.30 -9.85 14.95
N SER A 164 -11.97 -9.60 16.22
CA SER A 164 -11.88 -10.67 17.20
C SER A 164 -13.26 -11.20 17.60
N GLY A 165 -13.52 -12.49 17.39
CA GLY A 165 -14.78 -13.14 17.79
C GLY A 165 -14.92 -13.38 19.30
N THR A 166 -13.86 -13.20 20.10
CA THR A 166 -13.89 -13.45 21.56
C THR A 166 -14.36 -12.24 22.37
N HIS A 167 -14.42 -11.05 21.76
CA HIS A 167 -14.74 -9.81 22.46
C HIS A 167 -16.19 -9.41 22.19
N ALA A 168 -17.01 -9.32 23.25
CA ALA A 168 -18.42 -8.94 23.15
C ALA A 168 -18.66 -7.52 22.61
N THR A 169 -17.63 -6.66 22.56
CA THR A 169 -17.69 -5.33 21.94
C THR A 169 -17.86 -5.41 20.41
N ASN A 170 -17.37 -6.49 19.79
CA ASN A 170 -17.55 -6.74 18.37
C ASN A 170 -18.92 -7.39 18.17
N GLU A 171 -19.81 -6.69 17.48
CA GLU A 171 -21.15 -7.21 17.19
C GLU A 171 -21.10 -8.05 15.92
N PRO A 172 -21.70 -9.26 15.90
CA PRO A 172 -21.71 -10.11 14.71
C PRO A 172 -22.60 -9.55 13.58
N GLN A 173 -23.42 -8.54 13.90
CA GLN A 173 -24.41 -7.94 13.00
C GLN A 173 -23.85 -6.77 12.17
N GLY A 174 -22.64 -6.29 12.48
CA GLY A 174 -22.01 -5.18 11.75
C GLY A 174 -20.97 -4.42 12.55
N PHE A 175 -20.36 -3.43 11.90
CA PHE A 175 -19.42 -2.49 12.52
C PHE A 175 -20.12 -1.60 13.54
N SER A 176 -19.47 -1.44 14.69
CA SER A 176 -19.90 -0.55 15.77
C SER A 176 -18.87 0.56 15.98
N LYS A 177 -19.13 1.46 16.94
CA LYS A 177 -18.23 2.58 17.28
C LYS A 177 -16.85 2.09 17.75
N ARG A 178 -16.79 0.94 18.42
CA ARG A 178 -15.57 0.37 19.00
C ARG A 178 -15.34 -1.03 18.44
N MET A 179 -14.11 -1.29 18.01
CA MET A 179 -13.74 -2.58 17.44
C MET A 179 -12.47 -3.09 18.10
N ILE A 180 -12.36 -4.41 18.23
CA ILE A 180 -11.19 -5.04 18.86
C ILE A 180 -10.58 -6.07 17.92
N LEU A 181 -9.28 -5.95 17.70
CA LEU A 181 -8.44 -6.94 17.03
C LEU A 181 -7.54 -7.63 18.05
N ASN A 182 -7.40 -8.94 17.92
CA ASN A 182 -6.47 -9.76 18.70
C ASN A 182 -5.17 -9.99 17.93
N TYR A 183 -4.10 -10.31 18.67
CA TYR A 183 -2.79 -10.66 18.11
C TYR A 183 -2.20 -9.59 17.19
N VAL A 184 -2.49 -8.31 17.45
CA VAL A 184 -1.93 -7.18 16.71
C VAL A 184 -0.45 -7.01 17.05
N LEU A 185 -0.08 -7.25 18.31
CA LEU A 185 1.31 -7.38 18.73
C LEU A 185 1.61 -8.82 19.16
N SER A 186 2.78 -9.34 18.77
CA SER A 186 3.38 -10.56 19.31
C SER A 186 4.76 -10.21 19.84
N ASP A 187 5.02 -10.44 21.12
CA ASP A 187 6.30 -10.13 21.78
C ASP A 187 6.79 -8.69 21.58
N GLY A 188 5.86 -7.74 21.48
CA GLY A 188 6.14 -6.32 21.26
C GLY A 188 6.33 -5.93 19.79
N TYR A 189 6.26 -6.88 18.85
CA TYR A 189 6.36 -6.63 17.42
C TYR A 189 4.99 -6.67 16.73
N PRO A 190 4.70 -5.74 15.79
CA PRO A 190 3.46 -5.78 15.03
C PRO A 190 3.34 -7.03 14.15
N ASN A 191 2.23 -7.74 14.27
CA ASN A 191 1.88 -8.80 13.35
C ASN A 191 1.51 -8.20 11.98
N HIS A 192 2.21 -8.61 10.92
CA HIS A 192 2.02 -8.04 9.57
C HIS A 192 0.59 -8.18 9.04
N SER A 193 -0.06 -9.33 9.25
CA SER A 193 -1.42 -9.57 8.79
C SER A 193 -2.43 -8.70 9.53
N ARG A 194 -2.33 -8.62 10.86
CA ARG A 194 -3.22 -7.79 11.68
C ARG A 194 -2.99 -6.29 11.47
N ALA A 195 -1.73 -5.88 11.31
CA ALA A 195 -1.39 -4.51 10.92
C ALA A 195 -1.97 -4.16 9.54
N GLY A 196 -1.99 -5.12 8.60
CA GLY A 196 -2.63 -4.99 7.29
C GLY A 196 -4.13 -4.69 7.41
N LEU A 197 -4.86 -5.40 8.27
CA LEU A 197 -6.29 -5.14 8.51
C LEU A 197 -6.55 -3.74 9.07
N ILE A 198 -5.70 -3.26 9.99
CA ILE A 198 -5.78 -1.89 10.51
C ILE A 198 -5.46 -0.88 9.41
N ASN A 199 -4.48 -1.17 8.56
CA ASN A 199 -4.14 -0.32 7.41
C ASN A 199 -5.29 -0.23 6.42
N ASP A 200 -5.97 -1.35 6.16
CA ASP A 200 -7.13 -1.42 5.30
C ASP A 200 -8.28 -0.59 5.85
N LEU A 201 -8.59 -0.70 7.15
CA LEU A 201 -9.58 0.15 7.80
C LEU A 201 -9.24 1.63 7.68
N ARG A 202 -8.01 2.02 8.03
CA ARG A 202 -7.57 3.41 7.94
C ARG A 202 -7.63 3.95 6.51
N SER A 203 -7.30 3.12 5.51
CA SER A 203 -7.39 3.49 4.09
C SER A 203 -8.83 3.69 3.64
N VAL A 204 -9.74 2.80 4.02
CA VAL A 204 -11.19 2.94 3.72
C VAL A 204 -11.76 4.21 4.34
N ILE A 205 -11.33 4.55 5.56
CA ILE A 205 -11.73 5.80 6.22
C ILE A 205 -11.16 7.02 5.51
N ALA A 206 -9.90 6.97 5.07
CA ALA A 206 -9.28 8.03 4.28
C ALA A 206 -10.06 8.27 2.96
N THR A 207 -10.45 7.20 2.28
CA THR A 207 -11.34 7.24 1.10
C THR A 207 -12.64 7.97 1.39
N PHE A 208 -13.36 7.63 2.46
CA PHE A 208 -14.59 8.34 2.84
C PHE A 208 -14.41 9.82 3.17
N MET A 209 -13.19 10.21 3.54
CA MET A 209 -12.83 11.60 3.85
C MET A 209 -12.24 12.36 2.65
N GLY A 210 -12.14 11.74 1.47
CA GLY A 210 -11.51 12.35 0.28
C GLY A 210 -10.00 12.54 0.43
N ARG A 211 -9.35 11.75 1.27
CA ARG A 211 -7.90 11.76 1.49
C ARG A 211 -7.23 10.63 0.70
N PRO A 212 -5.95 10.77 0.32
CA PRO A 212 -5.23 9.69 -0.33
C PRO A 212 -5.15 8.45 0.56
N GLY A 213 -5.11 7.28 -0.07
CA GLY A 213 -4.92 6.00 0.61
C GLY A 213 -3.59 5.92 1.35
N LEU A 214 -3.51 5.07 2.37
CA LEU A 214 -2.31 4.91 3.19
C LEU A 214 -1.42 3.81 2.66
N LYS A 215 -0.10 4.05 2.68
CA LYS A 215 0.88 3.02 2.32
C LYS A 215 0.91 1.90 3.36
N HIS A 216 1.07 0.65 2.92
CA HIS A 216 0.98 -0.55 3.77
C HIS A 216 1.87 -0.54 5.02
N TYR A 217 3.04 0.09 4.96
CA TYR A 217 3.99 0.14 6.08
C TYR A 217 3.64 1.18 7.15
N GLU A 218 2.77 2.15 6.86
CA GLU A 218 2.52 3.26 7.78
C GLU A 218 1.87 2.79 9.08
N THR A 219 0.95 1.84 8.97
CA THR A 219 0.29 1.24 10.14
C THR A 219 1.26 0.38 10.95
N GLY A 220 2.11 -0.42 10.30
CA GLY A 220 3.16 -1.18 10.99
C GLY A 220 4.13 -0.27 11.76
N ASN A 221 4.55 0.84 11.15
CA ASN A 221 5.41 1.83 11.79
C ASN A 221 4.72 2.55 12.96
N LEU A 222 3.42 2.85 12.83
CA LEU A 222 2.63 3.39 13.93
C LEU A 222 2.58 2.42 15.12
N LEU A 223 2.18 1.17 14.88
CA LEU A 223 2.09 0.15 15.93
C LEU A 223 3.43 -0.08 16.62
N ARG A 224 4.52 -0.10 15.85
CA ARG A 224 5.89 -0.23 16.36
C ARG A 224 6.29 0.95 17.23
N ARG A 225 6.02 2.20 16.80
CA ARG A 225 6.31 3.39 17.62
C ARG A 225 5.54 3.37 18.95
N LEU A 226 4.26 3.02 18.92
CA LEU A 226 3.44 2.91 20.15
C LEU A 226 3.98 1.81 21.08
N ALA A 227 4.44 0.68 20.51
CA ALA A 227 5.01 -0.42 21.27
C ALA A 227 6.38 -0.06 21.90
N GLU A 228 7.26 0.57 21.13
CA GLU A 228 8.59 1.04 21.57
C GLU A 228 8.48 2.15 22.63
N GLY A 229 7.52 3.06 22.45
CA GLY A 229 7.21 4.14 23.40
C GLY A 229 6.58 3.66 24.71
N ARG A 230 6.19 2.38 24.80
CA ARG A 230 5.51 1.78 25.95
C ARG A 230 4.20 2.49 26.33
N GLU A 231 3.50 3.04 25.33
CA GLU A 231 2.25 3.79 25.48
C GLU A 231 1.06 2.82 25.62
N TRP A 232 1.14 1.95 26.62
CA TRP A 232 0.20 0.85 26.81
C TRP A 232 -1.10 1.35 27.43
N GLY A 233 -2.22 0.99 26.81
CA GLY A 233 -3.52 1.34 27.36
C GLY A 233 -3.78 2.84 27.33
N GLU A 234 -3.13 3.61 26.45
CA GLU A 234 -3.48 5.01 26.18
C GLU A 234 -4.20 5.13 24.84
N TRP A 235 -5.05 6.14 24.71
CA TRP A 235 -5.74 6.42 23.45
C TRP A 235 -4.91 7.41 22.63
N HIS A 236 -4.57 7.01 21.40
CA HIS A 236 -3.85 7.85 20.45
C HIS A 236 -4.75 8.19 19.28
N ASP A 237 -4.85 9.48 18.97
CA ASP A 237 -5.54 9.97 17.78
C ASP A 237 -4.65 9.75 16.55
N VAL A 238 -5.22 9.15 15.51
CA VAL A 238 -4.58 8.80 14.25
C VAL A 238 -5.37 9.44 13.11
N ASP A 239 -4.68 9.76 12.01
CA ASP A 239 -5.30 10.30 10.79
C ASP A 239 -6.09 11.60 11.04
N GLY A 240 -5.55 12.48 11.88
CA GLY A 240 -6.21 13.73 12.25
C GLY A 240 -7.48 13.54 13.09
N GLY A 241 -7.52 12.48 13.91
CA GLY A 241 -8.64 12.17 14.82
C GLY A 241 -9.77 11.35 14.18
N ALA A 242 -9.56 10.82 12.97
CA ALA A 242 -10.54 9.97 12.31
C ALA A 242 -10.64 8.57 12.95
N VAL A 243 -9.51 8.08 13.47
CA VAL A 243 -9.40 6.79 14.18
C VAL A 243 -8.66 7.02 15.48
N ARG A 244 -9.13 6.41 16.56
CA ARG A 244 -8.36 6.31 17.81
C ARG A 244 -7.92 4.89 18.03
N ILE A 245 -6.67 4.70 18.41
CA ILE A 245 -6.09 3.39 18.68
C ILE A 245 -5.58 3.32 20.12
N ARG A 246 -5.80 2.17 20.76
CA ARG A 246 -5.29 1.83 22.08
C ARG A 246 -4.78 0.40 22.07
N ILE A 247 -3.54 0.18 22.48
CA ILE A 247 -2.88 -1.13 22.39
C ILE A 247 -2.61 -1.67 23.79
N TYR A 248 -2.83 -2.98 23.97
CA TYR A 248 -2.55 -3.69 25.22
C TYR A 248 -1.45 -4.73 25.01
N ARG A 249 -0.42 -4.69 25.86
CA ARG A 249 0.73 -5.59 25.78
C ARG A 249 0.38 -7.05 26.06
N GLY A 250 -0.51 -7.32 27.01
CA GLY A 250 -0.74 -8.68 27.53
C GLY A 250 -1.16 -9.69 26.46
N PHE A 251 -2.28 -9.43 25.77
CA PHE A 251 -2.78 -10.27 24.68
C PHE A 251 -2.45 -9.71 23.29
N GLY A 252 -1.68 -8.63 23.22
CA GLY A 252 -1.40 -7.91 21.98
C GLY A 252 -2.66 -7.39 21.30
N THR A 253 -3.71 -7.03 22.04
CA THR A 253 -4.97 -6.55 21.47
C THR A 253 -4.88 -5.07 21.10
N ALA A 254 -5.52 -4.70 19.99
CA ALA A 254 -5.72 -3.30 19.63
C ALA A 254 -7.21 -2.97 19.65
N HIS A 255 -7.54 -1.92 20.40
CA HIS A 255 -8.86 -1.35 20.48
C HIS A 255 -8.89 -0.14 19.56
N LEU A 256 -9.86 -0.12 18.66
CA LEU A 256 -10.07 0.92 17.68
C LEU A 256 -11.38 1.63 17.99
N GLU A 257 -11.38 2.96 17.93
CA GLU A 257 -12.60 3.76 18.02
C GLU A 257 -12.72 4.64 16.78
N ILE A 258 -13.88 4.60 16.15
CA ILE A 258 -14.20 5.37 14.93
C ILE A 258 -15.44 6.23 15.16
N ASN A 259 -15.66 7.20 14.28
CA ASN A 259 -16.90 7.99 14.29
C ASN A 259 -18.11 7.09 13.94
N PRO A 260 -19.25 7.18 14.66
CA PRO A 260 -20.47 6.46 14.31
C PRO A 260 -20.95 6.64 12.86
N GLU A 261 -20.71 7.80 12.26
CA GLU A 261 -21.04 8.06 10.85
C GLU A 261 -20.23 7.15 9.90
N VAL A 262 -18.96 6.90 10.23
CA VAL A 262 -18.09 5.99 9.47
C VAL A 262 -18.56 4.55 9.66
N ALA A 263 -18.92 4.14 10.89
CA ALA A 263 -19.44 2.81 11.15
C ALA A 263 -20.70 2.51 10.33
N TYR A 264 -21.63 3.48 10.28
CA TYR A 264 -22.82 3.40 9.42
C TYR A 264 -22.47 3.20 7.93
N ARG A 265 -21.53 3.98 7.40
CA ARG A 265 -21.09 3.84 5.99
C ARG A 265 -20.44 2.48 5.71
N LEU A 266 -19.61 1.97 6.62
CA LEU A 266 -19.03 0.62 6.50
C LEU A 266 -20.12 -0.46 6.45
N ASN A 267 -21.16 -0.33 7.28
CA ASN A 267 -22.28 -1.26 7.29
C ASN A 267 -23.11 -1.21 6.00
N ASN A 268 -23.29 -0.04 5.39
CA ASN A 268 -23.92 0.09 4.09
C ASN A 268 -23.12 -0.63 2.99
N VAL A 269 -21.80 -0.49 3.00
CA VAL A 269 -20.92 -1.20 2.05
C VAL A 269 -21.02 -2.70 2.27
N LEU A 270 -20.97 -3.17 3.51
CA LEU A 270 -21.10 -4.60 3.84
C LEU A 270 -22.48 -5.16 3.46
N ALA A 271 -23.54 -4.35 3.60
CA ALA A 271 -24.90 -4.73 3.20
C ALA A 271 -25.05 -4.92 1.69
N SER A 272 -24.19 -4.30 0.87
CA SER A 272 -24.18 -4.55 -0.58
C SER A 272 -23.80 -5.99 -0.94
N LEU A 273 -23.02 -6.65 -0.08
CA LEU A 273 -22.63 -8.07 -0.21
C LEU A 273 -23.63 -8.99 0.51
N TYR A 274 -24.09 -8.60 1.71
CA TYR A 274 -24.97 -9.41 2.55
C TYR A 274 -26.22 -8.64 3.01
N PRO A 275 -27.20 -8.38 2.12
CA PRO A 275 -28.35 -7.52 2.45
C PRO A 275 -29.20 -8.00 3.63
N MET A 276 -29.38 -9.31 3.75
CA MET A 276 -30.24 -9.93 4.77
C MET A 276 -29.54 -10.12 6.13
N ALA A 277 -28.20 -10.00 6.18
CA ALA A 277 -27.44 -10.26 7.40
C ALA A 277 -27.37 -9.05 8.34
N ILE A 278 -27.51 -7.84 7.80
CA ILE A 278 -27.32 -6.59 8.55
C ILE A 278 -28.68 -5.94 8.87
N PRO A 279 -29.07 -5.85 10.15
CA PRO A 279 -30.31 -5.19 10.56
C PRO A 279 -30.36 -3.71 10.15
N ALA A 280 -31.56 -3.21 9.86
CA ALA A 280 -31.79 -1.82 9.42
C ALA A 280 -31.25 -0.76 10.41
N LYS A 281 -31.18 -1.08 11.71
CA LYS A 281 -30.63 -0.18 12.74
C LYS A 281 -29.18 0.25 12.43
N PHE A 282 -28.36 -0.65 11.90
CA PHE A 282 -26.96 -0.38 11.55
C PHE A 282 -26.78 0.29 10.18
N ARG A 283 -27.85 0.26 9.37
CA ARG A 283 -27.98 0.91 8.05
C ARG A 283 -28.71 2.25 8.14
N SER A 284 -28.92 2.77 9.35
CA SER A 284 -29.49 4.09 9.55
C SER A 284 -28.41 5.07 9.97
N ARG A 285 -28.41 6.25 9.35
CA ARG A 285 -27.48 7.32 9.70
C ARG A 285 -27.69 7.70 11.18
N PRO A 286 -26.65 7.74 12.02
CA PRO A 286 -26.80 8.10 13.41
C PRO A 286 -27.38 9.52 13.54
N LYS A 287 -28.36 9.70 14.42
CA LYS A 287 -28.86 11.03 14.78
C LYS A 287 -27.67 11.82 15.34
N ARG A 288 -27.40 13.02 14.78
CA ARG A 288 -26.25 13.85 15.16
C ARG A 288 -26.12 13.93 16.69
N CYS A 289 -25.09 13.30 17.26
CA CYS A 289 -24.59 13.70 18.56
C CYS A 289 -23.72 14.93 18.33
N SER A 290 -24.24 16.11 18.66
CA SER A 290 -23.48 17.34 18.77
C SER A 290 -22.49 17.24 19.94
N VAL A 291 -21.39 16.51 19.76
CA VAL A 291 -20.23 16.58 20.66
C VAL A 291 -18.98 16.56 19.81
N LEU A 292 -18.69 17.72 19.20
CA LEU A 292 -17.31 18.06 18.89
C LEU A 292 -16.65 18.40 20.23
N ILE A 293 -15.69 17.56 20.58
CA ILE A 293 -14.70 17.80 21.63
C ILE A 293 -14.15 19.22 21.43
N GLY A 294 -14.17 20.01 22.50
CA GLY A 294 -13.99 21.45 22.44
C GLY A 294 -12.67 21.89 21.80
N ARG A 295 -12.80 22.64 20.71
CA ARG A 295 -12.02 23.85 20.47
C ARG A 295 -12.99 24.92 20.00
N LYS A 296 -13.07 26.03 20.75
CA LYS A 296 -13.78 27.24 20.32
C LYS A 296 -13.08 27.71 19.04
N THR A 297 -13.68 27.48 17.89
CA THR A 297 -13.36 28.23 16.67
C THR A 297 -14.46 29.28 16.51
N SER A 298 -14.04 30.53 16.57
CA SER A 298 -14.86 31.68 16.25
C SER A 298 -15.46 31.50 14.85
N THR A 299 -16.76 31.75 14.77
CA THR A 299 -17.58 31.84 13.58
C THR A 299 -16.86 32.52 12.41
N CYS A 300 -16.82 31.84 11.26
CA CYS A 300 -16.84 32.53 9.96
C CYS A 300 -17.87 31.84 9.08
N SER A 301 -18.89 32.60 8.71
CA SER A 301 -20.07 32.20 7.95
C SER A 301 -19.72 31.74 6.53
N ARG A 302 -20.49 30.75 6.06
CA ARG A 302 -20.55 30.23 4.69
C ARG A 302 -20.59 31.32 3.61
N ALA A 303 -19.82 31.10 2.55
CA ALA A 303 -20.15 31.48 1.18
C ALA A 303 -19.94 30.26 0.26
N PRO A 304 -20.73 30.07 -0.81
CA PRO A 304 -20.65 28.88 -1.66
C PRO A 304 -19.51 29.02 -2.67
N ALA A 305 -18.63 28.03 -2.76
CA ALA A 305 -17.60 27.97 -3.80
C ALA A 305 -18.20 27.33 -5.07
N SER A 306 -18.74 28.17 -5.94
CA SER A 306 -18.89 27.85 -7.37
C SER A 306 -17.76 28.55 -8.14
N ALA A 307 -17.04 27.77 -8.96
CA ALA A 307 -16.20 28.22 -10.07
C ALA A 307 -15.03 29.18 -9.74
N ALA A 308 -13.83 28.62 -9.49
CA ALA A 308 -12.54 29.26 -9.80
C ALA A 308 -11.38 28.26 -9.64
N TRP A 309 -11.25 27.32 -10.57
CA TRP A 309 -9.98 26.61 -10.80
C TRP A 309 -9.55 26.91 -12.22
N LEU A 310 -8.83 28.02 -12.41
CA LEU A 310 -7.92 28.29 -13.52
C LEU A 310 -7.23 29.64 -13.25
N ALA A 311 -5.92 29.68 -13.51
CA ALA A 311 -5.01 30.83 -13.44
C ALA A 311 -4.44 31.17 -12.05
N CYS A 312 -3.20 30.72 -11.78
CA CYS A 312 -2.07 31.61 -11.52
C CYS A 312 -0.78 30.78 -11.26
N CYS A 313 -0.09 30.38 -12.32
CA CYS A 313 1.31 29.94 -12.24
C CYS A 313 2.02 30.21 -13.57
N LEU A 314 2.06 31.47 -14.00
CA LEU A 314 3.01 31.96 -15.01
C LEU A 314 3.43 33.40 -14.65
N SER A 315 4.74 33.64 -14.82
CA SER A 315 5.47 34.91 -14.66
C SER A 315 5.77 35.37 -13.22
N THR A 316 6.98 35.11 -12.74
CA THR A 316 8.06 36.11 -12.70
C THR A 316 9.38 35.46 -12.27
N GLY A 317 10.37 35.44 -13.15
CA GLY A 317 11.79 35.51 -12.76
C GLY A 317 12.37 36.84 -13.28
N PRO A 318 13.69 37.08 -13.24
CA PRO A 318 14.71 36.59 -12.31
C PRO A 318 15.47 37.78 -11.65
N ARG A 319 16.25 37.52 -10.57
CA ARG A 319 17.39 38.40 -10.22
C ARG A 319 18.52 37.60 -9.58
N ALA A 320 19.72 37.87 -10.09
CA ALA A 320 20.96 37.17 -9.84
C ALA A 320 21.80 37.76 -8.70
N SER A 321 22.68 36.88 -8.20
CA SER A 321 24.03 37.09 -7.65
C SER A 321 24.27 38.00 -6.45
N ARG A 322 24.84 37.41 -5.38
CA ARG A 322 26.20 37.76 -4.91
C ARG A 322 26.77 36.70 -3.97
N SER A 323 28.03 36.41 -4.23
CA SER A 323 28.97 35.52 -3.57
C SER A 323 29.54 36.10 -2.27
N ARG A 324 29.98 35.20 -1.38
CA ARG A 324 31.13 35.26 -0.42
C ARG A 324 31.01 33.99 0.45
N ALA A 325 31.76 32.90 0.19
CA ALA A 325 33.17 32.69 0.49
C ALA A 325 33.53 32.90 1.98
N TRP A 326 33.54 31.83 2.77
CA TRP A 326 34.46 31.62 3.90
C TRP A 326 34.86 30.14 3.90
N GLY A 327 36.13 29.90 3.60
CA GLY A 327 36.79 28.60 3.70
C GLY A 327 37.90 28.65 4.73
N ALA A 328 38.05 27.52 5.42
CA ALA A 328 39.28 26.88 5.90
C ALA A 328 40.17 27.54 6.97
N MET A 329 40.40 26.78 8.06
CA MET A 329 41.71 26.24 8.49
C MET A 329 41.45 25.18 9.60
N PHE A 330 41.75 23.89 9.41
CA PHE A 330 43.03 23.16 9.70
C PHE A 330 43.48 23.31 11.17
N CYS A 331 43.89 22.30 11.95
CA CYS A 331 44.78 21.16 11.67
C CYS A 331 44.71 20.15 12.85
N ALA A 332 44.58 18.83 12.59
CA ALA A 332 45.61 17.78 12.82
C ALA A 332 45.78 17.20 14.24
N ARG A 333 45.62 15.86 14.36
CA ARG A 333 46.70 14.94 14.79
C ARG A 333 46.33 13.47 14.57
N ALA A 334 47.28 12.73 14.02
CA ALA A 334 47.24 11.31 13.73
C ALA A 334 48.07 10.50 14.75
N ALA A 335 47.57 9.30 15.09
CA ALA A 335 48.24 8.03 15.44
C ALA A 335 49.25 7.98 16.63
N PRO A 336 49.49 6.81 17.27
CA PRO A 336 50.09 5.64 16.61
C PRO A 336 49.49 4.26 16.96
N ARG A 337 49.82 3.30 16.07
CA ARG A 337 49.78 1.84 16.27
C ARG A 337 50.82 1.41 17.31
N ALA A 338 50.53 0.33 18.05
CA ALA A 338 51.54 -0.55 18.64
C ALA A 338 51.19 -2.01 18.34
N GLN A 339 52.16 -2.73 17.78
CA GLN A 339 52.17 -4.18 17.58
C GLN A 339 52.76 -4.87 18.83
N GLY A 340 52.45 -6.16 19.00
CA GLY A 340 53.41 -7.14 19.53
C GLY A 340 52.97 -7.89 20.79
N GLY A 341 52.73 -9.19 20.65
CA GLY A 341 52.50 -10.11 21.77
C GLY A 341 52.10 -11.51 21.34
N LEU A 342 53.03 -12.24 20.68
CA LEU A 342 52.98 -13.69 20.55
C LEU A 342 53.07 -14.36 21.94
N TYR A 343 52.34 -15.45 22.18
CA TYR A 343 52.78 -16.74 22.77
C TYR A 343 51.55 -17.69 22.80
N ARG A 344 51.42 -18.65 21.87
CA ARG A 344 51.92 -20.05 21.87
C ARG A 344 51.06 -21.06 22.67
N MET A 345 50.34 -21.88 21.90
CA MET A 345 50.20 -23.36 21.95
C MET A 345 49.71 -24.10 23.21
N GLY A 346 48.71 -24.95 22.97
CA GLY A 346 48.38 -26.19 23.70
C GLY A 346 46.89 -26.27 24.00
N GLY A 347 46.09 -27.26 23.60
CA GLY A 347 46.31 -28.54 22.94
C GLY A 347 45.16 -29.48 23.35
N ARG A 348 44.60 -30.21 22.38
CA ARG A 348 43.86 -31.51 22.48
C ARG A 348 42.61 -31.55 23.38
N SER A 349 41.41 -31.70 22.82
CA SER A 349 40.76 -32.93 22.32
C SER A 349 40.40 -34.00 23.37
N ALA A 350 39.10 -34.32 23.34
CA ALA A 350 38.50 -35.67 23.43
C ALA A 350 37.97 -36.20 24.77
N ARG A 351 36.64 -36.41 24.76
CA ARG A 351 35.87 -37.62 25.12
C ARG A 351 35.99 -38.23 26.53
N SER A 352 34.82 -38.38 27.15
CA SER A 352 34.27 -39.70 27.55
C SER A 352 32.76 -39.49 27.79
N ARG A 353 31.92 -40.13 26.98
CA ARG A 353 31.15 -41.36 27.27
C ARG A 353 29.92 -41.12 28.13
#